data_AF-C6E0A0-F1
#
_entry.id   AF-C6E0A0-F1
#
_cell.length_a   1.000
_cell.length_b   1.000
_cell.length_c   1.000
_cell.angle_alpha   90.00
_cell.angle_beta   90.00
_cell.angle_gamma   90.00
#
_symmetry.space_group_name_H-M   'P 1'
#
loop_
_entity.id
_entity.type
_entity.pdbx_description
1 polymer ?
#
loop_
_entity_poly.entity_id
_entity_poly.type
_entity_poly.pdbx_seq_one_letter_code
_entity_poly.pdbx_strand_id
1 'polypeptide(L)'
;MRLPAALLMVALAAGSAYPAPAAPRPFSGCGILTLRQWGALEPAPLPLYREPGVQRIAERSAGTLPRLAGDGVEPLVAASERRGDWTRLSLDDAGRQGWLKQQRGWEYASWEEFLPGRTVRVLPGLKKGWYQLKGAPADAATELSSLSRDQLVQVLEVEEDWVKLERPSGWFRWRDPDGRLTVSLQTSR
;
A
#
# COMPACT_ATOMS: atom_id res chain seq x y z
N MET A 1 -54.82 20.66 20.56
CA MET A 1 -53.45 21.21 20.50
C MET A 1 -52.74 20.61 19.30
N ARG A 2 -52.50 21.39 18.24
CA ARG A 2 -51.85 20.93 17.00
C ARG A 2 -50.37 21.33 17.08
N LEU A 3 -49.48 20.36 17.26
CA LEU A 3 -48.03 20.58 17.17
C LEU A 3 -47.69 21.06 15.75
N PRO A 4 -47.02 22.21 15.58
CA PRO A 4 -46.73 22.76 14.27
C PRO A 4 -45.75 21.85 13.54
N ALA A 5 -46.14 21.39 12.34
CA ALA A 5 -45.36 20.52 11.46
C ALA A 5 -43.94 21.05 11.13
N ALA A 6 -43.69 22.34 11.36
CA ALA A 6 -42.39 22.97 11.23
C ALA A 6 -41.31 22.37 12.15
N LEU A 7 -41.67 21.83 13.32
CA LEU A 7 -40.69 21.26 14.25
C LEU A 7 -40.15 19.89 13.79
N LEU A 8 -40.90 19.16 12.96
CA LEU A 8 -40.49 17.85 12.46
C LEU A 8 -39.44 17.94 11.33
N MET A 9 -39.47 19.03 10.55
CA MET A 9 -38.54 19.21 9.42
C MET A 9 -37.12 19.63 9.85
N VAL A 10 -36.95 20.27 11.00
CA VAL A 10 -35.62 20.65 11.51
C VAL A 10 -34.87 19.42 12.07
N ALA A 11 -35.59 18.40 12.56
CA ALA A 11 -34.98 17.18 13.08
C ALA A 11 -34.44 16.23 11.99
N LEU A 12 -34.92 16.35 10.74
CA LEU A 12 -34.47 15.52 9.60
C LEU A 12 -33.22 16.07 8.89
N ALA A 13 -32.81 17.31 9.17
CA ALA A 13 -31.61 17.91 8.58
C ALA A 13 -30.32 17.63 9.38
N ALA A 14 -30.42 17.03 10.57
CA ALA A 14 -29.27 16.53 11.34
C ALA A 14 -28.85 15.14 10.85
N GLY A 15 -28.75 14.96 9.54
CA GLY A 15 -28.09 13.79 8.96
C GLY A 15 -26.61 13.88 9.29
N SER A 16 -26.18 13.09 10.26
CA SER A 16 -24.78 12.87 10.59
C SER A 16 -23.99 12.63 9.30
N ALA A 17 -23.16 13.61 8.91
CA ALA A 17 -22.12 13.42 7.92
C ALA A 17 -21.10 12.46 8.53
N TYR A 18 -21.38 11.15 8.43
CA TYR A 18 -20.39 10.13 8.74
C TYR A 18 -19.28 10.31 7.72
N PRO A 19 -18.05 10.63 8.14
CA PRO A 19 -16.93 10.66 7.23
C PRO A 19 -16.85 9.28 6.56
N ALA A 20 -16.68 9.28 5.23
CA ALA A 20 -16.50 8.04 4.49
C ALA A 20 -15.38 7.22 5.16
N PRO A 21 -15.58 5.90 5.35
CA PRO A 21 -14.56 5.05 5.96
C PRO A 21 -13.24 5.21 5.19
N ALA A 22 -12.13 5.30 5.92
CA ALA A 22 -10.82 5.44 5.33
C ALA A 22 -10.57 4.29 4.34
N ALA A 23 -10.01 4.63 3.17
CA ALA A 23 -9.69 3.65 2.14
C ALA A 23 -8.82 2.51 2.74
N PRO A 24 -9.08 1.26 2.36
CA PRO A 24 -8.36 0.11 2.93
C PRO A 24 -6.85 0.21 2.63
N ARG A 25 -6.01 -0.19 3.60
CA ARG A 25 -4.55 -0.21 3.42
C ARG A 25 -4.16 -1.22 2.34
N PRO A 26 -3.27 -0.88 1.41
CA PRO A 26 -2.85 -1.80 0.35
C PRO A 26 -2.14 -3.02 0.92
N PHE A 27 -2.33 -4.17 0.27
CA PHE A 27 -1.57 -5.38 0.54
C PHE A 27 -0.12 -5.21 0.07
N SER A 28 0.85 -5.76 0.81
CA SER A 28 2.27 -5.73 0.46
C SER A 28 2.65 -6.80 -0.55
N GLY A 29 2.04 -8.00 -0.46
CA GLY A 29 2.39 -9.12 -1.33
C GLY A 29 3.84 -9.60 -1.14
N CYS A 30 4.48 -10.02 -2.24
CA CYS A 30 5.86 -10.52 -2.29
C CYS A 30 6.87 -9.51 -2.89
N GLY A 31 6.42 -8.35 -3.35
CA GLY A 31 7.32 -7.33 -3.88
C GLY A 31 6.56 -6.21 -4.57
N ILE A 32 7.28 -5.49 -5.42
CA ILE A 32 6.78 -4.31 -6.11
C ILE A 32 7.06 -4.41 -7.60
N LEU A 33 6.11 -3.93 -8.40
CA LEU A 33 6.27 -3.75 -9.83
C LEU A 33 6.20 -2.25 -10.15
N THR A 34 7.28 -1.74 -10.72
CA THR A 34 7.39 -0.36 -11.21
C THR A 34 6.99 -0.34 -12.68
N LEU A 35 5.86 0.30 -12.99
CA LEU A 35 5.32 0.40 -14.34
C LEU A 35 5.85 1.67 -15.04
N ARG A 36 7.14 1.67 -15.42
CA ARG A 36 7.70 2.81 -16.18
C ARG A 36 7.14 2.85 -17.59
N GLN A 37 6.77 4.04 -18.05
CA GLN A 37 6.35 4.29 -19.41
C GLN A 37 7.29 5.33 -20.03
N TRP A 38 8.31 4.88 -20.74
CA TRP A 38 9.22 5.79 -21.44
C TRP A 38 8.56 6.34 -22.70
N GLY A 39 8.37 7.66 -22.76
CA GLY A 39 8.06 8.39 -24.00
C GLY A 39 6.65 8.20 -24.57
N ALA A 40 5.73 7.55 -23.84
CA ALA A 40 4.35 7.41 -24.28
C ALA A 40 3.51 8.59 -23.77
N LEU A 41 2.90 9.34 -24.70
CA LEU A 41 1.94 10.41 -24.39
C LEU A 41 0.68 9.86 -23.70
N GLU A 42 0.32 8.61 -23.98
CA GLU A 42 -0.83 7.93 -23.40
C GLU A 42 -0.44 6.53 -22.86
N PRO A 43 -0.84 6.16 -21.63
CA PRO A 43 -0.56 4.85 -21.06
C PRO A 43 -1.20 3.74 -21.89
N ALA A 44 -0.39 2.85 -22.46
CA ALA A 44 -0.91 1.65 -23.11
C ALA A 44 -1.73 0.80 -22.14
N PRO A 45 -2.87 0.22 -22.58
CA PRO A 45 -3.68 -0.65 -21.73
C PRO A 45 -2.89 -1.90 -21.35
N LEU A 46 -2.98 -2.27 -20.07
CA LEU A 46 -2.33 -3.42 -19.47
C LEU A 46 -3.23 -4.65 -19.65
N PRO A 47 -2.82 -5.66 -20.44
CA PRO A 47 -3.55 -6.90 -20.57
C PRO A 47 -3.43 -7.74 -19.29
N LEU A 48 -4.56 -8.07 -18.68
CA LEU A 48 -4.62 -8.89 -17.48
C LEU A 48 -5.19 -10.27 -17.81
N TYR A 49 -4.59 -11.29 -17.23
CA TYR A 49 -4.92 -12.69 -17.48
C TYR A 49 -5.36 -13.40 -16.21
N ARG A 50 -6.21 -14.43 -16.36
CA ARG A 50 -6.59 -15.31 -15.24
C ARG A 50 -5.41 -16.16 -14.78
N GLU A 51 -4.63 -16.63 -15.74
CA GLU A 51 -3.44 -17.45 -15.56
C GLU A 51 -2.34 -16.96 -16.51
N PRO A 52 -1.04 -17.24 -16.24
CA PRO A 52 0.05 -16.85 -17.13
C PRO A 52 -0.19 -17.26 -18.60
N GLY A 53 -0.45 -16.27 -19.45
CA GLY A 53 -0.67 -16.48 -20.89
C GLY A 53 -2.02 -17.08 -21.27
N VAL A 54 -2.89 -17.38 -20.30
CA VAL A 54 -4.16 -18.05 -20.51
C VAL A 54 -5.32 -17.12 -20.13
N GLN A 55 -6.25 -16.96 -21.06
CA GLN A 55 -7.51 -16.23 -20.89
C GLN A 55 -7.34 -14.78 -20.38
N ARG A 56 -7.34 -13.83 -21.31
CA ARG A 56 -7.41 -12.41 -20.96
C ARG A 56 -8.74 -12.11 -20.27
N ILE A 57 -8.70 -11.53 -19.08
CA ILE A 57 -9.87 -11.21 -18.26
C ILE A 57 -10.22 -9.73 -18.25
N ALA A 58 -9.24 -8.85 -18.51
CA ALA A 58 -9.44 -7.41 -18.51
C ALA A 58 -8.33 -6.66 -19.25
N GLU A 59 -8.62 -5.39 -19.54
CA GLU A 59 -7.64 -4.37 -19.87
C GLU A 59 -7.76 -3.24 -18.85
N ARG A 60 -6.64 -2.76 -18.30
CA ARG A 60 -6.63 -1.66 -17.31
C ARG A 60 -5.54 -0.66 -17.64
N SER A 61 -5.75 0.61 -17.33
CA SER A 61 -4.64 1.57 -17.35
C SER A 61 -3.85 1.47 -16.03
N ALA A 62 -2.55 1.76 -16.07
CA ALA A 62 -1.70 1.78 -14.87
C ALA A 62 -2.22 2.75 -13.78
N GLY A 63 -2.98 3.78 -14.17
CA GLY A 63 -3.66 4.71 -13.26
C GLY A 63 -4.79 4.10 -12.44
N THR A 64 -5.42 3.04 -12.94
CA THR A 64 -6.59 2.41 -12.31
C THR A 64 -6.24 1.25 -11.39
N LEU A 65 -4.98 0.80 -11.37
CA LEU A 65 -4.55 -0.26 -10.48
C LEU A 65 -4.37 0.27 -9.05
N PRO A 66 -4.62 -0.55 -8.01
CA PRO A 66 -4.32 -0.19 -6.63
C PRO A 66 -2.85 0.17 -6.47
N ARG A 67 -2.58 1.44 -6.15
CA ARG A 67 -1.23 1.94 -5.96
C ARG A 67 -0.81 1.80 -4.51
N LEU A 68 0.49 1.62 -4.33
CA LEU A 68 1.09 1.80 -3.01
C LEU A 68 0.92 3.26 -2.58
N ALA A 69 0.62 3.46 -1.29
CA ALA A 69 0.50 4.81 -0.73
C ALA A 69 1.85 5.54 -0.86
N GLY A 70 1.83 6.70 -1.52
CA GLY A 70 3.01 7.53 -1.76
C GLY A 70 2.73 8.66 -2.75
N ASP A 71 3.71 9.55 -2.92
CA ASP A 71 3.66 10.76 -3.77
C ASP A 71 4.37 10.60 -5.12
N GLY A 72 4.70 9.36 -5.50
CA GLY A 72 5.52 9.05 -6.66
C GLY A 72 4.82 9.28 -8.01
N VAL A 73 5.62 9.72 -8.98
CA VAL A 73 5.20 9.91 -10.38
C VAL A 73 5.03 8.57 -11.10
N GLU A 74 5.87 7.58 -10.79
CA GLU A 74 5.81 6.24 -11.38
C GLU A 74 4.76 5.37 -10.68
N PRO A 75 3.89 4.64 -11.41
CA PRO A 75 2.94 3.73 -10.79
C PRO A 75 3.67 2.54 -10.14
N LEU A 76 3.65 2.54 -8.81
CA LEU A 76 4.17 1.46 -7.98
C LEU A 76 3.01 0.58 -7.51
N VAL A 77 3.03 -0.69 -7.94
CA VAL A 77 1.97 -1.67 -7.66
C VAL A 77 2.53 -2.84 -6.87
N ALA A 78 1.82 -3.27 -5.84
CA ALA A 78 2.19 -4.46 -5.08
C ALA A 78 2.00 -5.73 -5.93
N ALA A 79 3.05 -6.56 -5.98
CA ALA A 79 3.02 -7.89 -6.55
C ALA A 79 2.58 -8.89 -5.50
N SER A 80 1.48 -9.61 -5.71
CA SER A 80 1.05 -10.67 -4.80
C SER A 80 1.78 -12.00 -5.07
N GLU A 81 2.21 -12.23 -6.31
CA GLU A 81 2.88 -13.45 -6.73
C GLU A 81 3.75 -13.19 -7.96
N ARG A 82 4.82 -13.99 -8.14
CA ARG A 82 5.70 -13.94 -9.31
C ARG A 82 5.95 -15.35 -9.85
N ARG A 83 5.87 -15.53 -11.17
CA ARG A 83 6.18 -16.79 -11.88
C ARG A 83 6.87 -16.50 -13.20
N GLY A 84 8.19 -16.65 -13.26
CA GLY A 84 8.98 -16.28 -14.43
C GLY A 84 8.74 -14.82 -14.79
N ASP A 85 8.30 -14.56 -16.03
CA ASP A 85 7.96 -13.20 -16.50
C ASP A 85 6.56 -12.71 -16.14
N TRP A 86 5.80 -13.45 -15.32
CA TRP A 86 4.45 -13.09 -14.94
C TRP A 86 4.35 -12.60 -13.50
N THR A 87 3.72 -11.44 -13.30
CA THR A 87 3.46 -10.86 -11.98
C THR A 87 1.95 -10.84 -11.74
N ARG A 88 1.52 -11.36 -10.59
CA ARG A 88 0.14 -11.27 -10.16
C ARG A 88 -0.07 -10.02 -9.34
N LEU A 89 -1.11 -9.26 -9.65
CA LEU A 89 -1.42 -7.97 -9.03
C LEU A 89 -2.87 -7.96 -8.53
N SER A 90 -3.16 -7.14 -7.53
CA SER A 90 -4.54 -6.79 -7.18
C SER A 90 -5.12 -5.85 -8.23
N LEU A 91 -6.40 -6.02 -8.56
CA LEU A 91 -7.13 -5.18 -9.50
C LEU A 91 -7.98 -4.13 -8.79
N ASP A 92 -8.38 -4.41 -7.55
CA ASP A 92 -9.22 -3.55 -6.71
C ASP A 92 -9.28 -4.06 -5.26
N ASP A 93 -10.04 -3.35 -4.44
CA ASP A 93 -10.26 -3.64 -3.03
C ASP A 93 -11.20 -4.83 -2.78
N ALA A 94 -11.90 -5.33 -3.81
CA ALA A 94 -12.72 -6.53 -3.72
C ALA A 94 -11.88 -7.82 -3.81
N GLY A 95 -10.56 -7.70 -3.89
CA GLY A 95 -9.63 -8.83 -3.92
C GLY A 95 -9.55 -9.52 -5.28
N ARG A 96 -10.10 -8.91 -6.35
CA ARG A 96 -9.92 -9.44 -7.71
C ARG A 96 -8.45 -9.29 -8.09
N GLN A 97 -7.89 -10.32 -8.73
CA GLN A 97 -6.49 -10.37 -9.10
C GLN A 97 -6.33 -10.75 -10.57
N GLY A 98 -5.19 -10.38 -11.15
CA GLY A 98 -4.83 -10.75 -12.51
C GLY A 98 -3.33 -10.89 -12.69
N TRP A 99 -2.94 -11.75 -13.63
CA TRP A 99 -1.56 -11.90 -14.07
C TRP A 99 -1.24 -10.89 -15.17
N LEU A 100 -0.10 -10.26 -15.04
CA LEU A 100 0.44 -9.30 -15.98
C LEU A 100 1.81 -9.80 -16.46
N LYS A 101 2.02 -9.82 -17.77
CA LYS A 101 3.30 -10.19 -18.37
C LYS A 101 4.27 -9.00 -18.27
N GLN A 102 5.51 -9.27 -17.87
CA GLN A 102 6.58 -8.29 -17.85
C GLN A 102 6.74 -7.63 -19.22
N GLN A 103 6.84 -6.31 -19.24
CA GLN A 103 7.16 -5.53 -20.43
C GLN A 103 8.52 -4.84 -20.28
N ARG A 104 9.08 -4.43 -21.42
CA ARG A 104 10.35 -3.70 -21.45
C ARG A 104 10.21 -2.38 -20.67
N GLY A 105 11.19 -2.12 -19.81
CA GLY A 105 11.24 -0.91 -18.98
C GLY A 105 10.51 -1.03 -17.65
N TRP A 106 9.72 -2.09 -17.44
CA TRP A 106 9.18 -2.39 -16.12
C TRP A 106 10.22 -3.11 -15.29
N GLU A 107 10.19 -2.86 -13.98
CA GLU A 107 11.14 -3.41 -13.02
C GLU A 107 10.37 -4.04 -11.87
N TYR A 108 10.66 -5.30 -11.59
CA TYR A 108 10.21 -5.98 -10.38
C TYR A 108 11.35 -5.98 -9.37
N ALA A 109 11.03 -5.75 -8.10
CA ALA A 109 11.95 -5.92 -6.98
C ALA A 109 11.20 -6.58 -5.82
N SER A 110 11.88 -7.45 -5.09
CA SER A 110 11.42 -7.89 -3.78
C SER A 110 11.41 -6.71 -2.79
N TRP A 111 10.75 -6.87 -1.64
CA TRP A 111 10.73 -5.79 -0.64
C TRP A 111 12.11 -5.57 0.00
N GLU A 112 12.87 -6.65 0.14
CA GLU A 112 14.24 -6.72 0.63
C GLU A 112 15.20 -5.98 -0.29
N GLU A 113 14.97 -6.00 -1.60
CA GLU A 113 15.74 -5.20 -2.57
C GLU A 113 15.24 -3.76 -2.66
N PHE A 114 13.93 -3.55 -2.50
CA PHE A 114 13.30 -2.28 -2.80
C PHE A 114 13.34 -1.25 -1.65
N LEU A 115 13.11 -1.69 -0.41
CA LEU A 115 12.97 -0.79 0.74
C LEU A 115 14.28 -0.22 1.27
N PRO A 116 15.41 -0.95 1.33
CA PRO A 116 16.65 -0.40 1.86
C PRO A 116 17.06 0.91 1.18
N GLY A 117 17.46 1.88 1.99
CA GLY A 117 17.82 3.23 1.56
C GLY A 117 16.63 4.18 1.34
N ARG A 118 15.39 3.70 1.29
CA ARG A 118 14.21 4.54 1.06
C ARG A 118 13.67 5.17 2.35
N THR A 119 13.10 6.35 2.19
CA THR A 119 12.31 7.01 3.23
C THR A 119 10.86 6.55 3.15
N VAL A 120 10.32 6.12 4.29
CA VAL A 120 8.93 5.74 4.44
C VAL A 120 8.27 6.58 5.52
N ARG A 121 6.96 6.72 5.42
CA ARG A 121 6.11 7.41 6.40
C ARG A 121 5.22 6.40 7.09
N VAL A 122 5.24 6.38 8.42
CA VAL A 122 4.34 5.54 9.22
C VAL A 122 2.88 5.97 8.99
N LEU A 123 2.01 5.02 8.65
CA LEU A 123 0.61 5.33 8.36
C LEU A 123 -0.15 5.73 9.63
N PRO A 124 -1.02 6.76 9.57
CA PRO A 124 -1.87 7.13 10.69
C PRO A 124 -3.03 6.14 10.86
N GLY A 125 -3.67 6.16 12.02
CA GLY A 125 -4.88 5.36 12.29
C GLY A 125 -4.61 3.89 12.69
N LEU A 126 -3.35 3.47 12.80
CA LEU A 126 -2.99 2.16 13.37
C LEU A 126 -3.28 2.11 14.88
N LYS A 127 -3.41 0.91 15.47
CA LYS A 127 -3.52 0.75 16.94
C LYS A 127 -2.19 1.12 17.62
N LYS A 128 -2.21 1.55 18.88
CA LYS A 128 -1.01 2.04 19.60
C LYS A 128 0.20 1.09 19.51
N GLY A 129 0.00 -0.22 19.63
CA GLY A 129 1.08 -1.22 19.55
C GLY A 129 1.79 -1.30 18.19
N TRP A 130 1.17 -0.81 17.12
CA TRP A 130 1.77 -0.78 15.77
C TRP A 130 2.77 0.34 15.55
N TYR A 131 2.86 1.30 16.47
CA TYR A 131 3.86 2.37 16.39
C TYR A 131 5.14 2.02 17.17
N GLN A 132 5.23 0.81 17.74
CA GLN A 132 6.35 0.46 18.60
C GLN A 132 7.60 0.10 17.79
N LEU A 133 8.72 0.64 18.23
CA LEU A 133 10.05 0.31 17.77
C LEU A 133 10.68 -0.69 18.74
N LYS A 134 11.23 -1.78 18.22
CA LYS A 134 11.77 -2.88 19.02
C LYS A 134 13.28 -3.04 18.87
N GLY A 135 13.91 -3.68 19.84
CA GLY A 135 15.34 -3.98 19.82
C GLY A 135 15.74 -5.10 18.85
N ALA A 136 14.80 -5.96 18.46
CA ALA A 136 15.02 -7.09 17.55
C ALA A 136 13.76 -7.32 16.68
N PRO A 137 13.87 -8.00 15.52
CA PRO A 137 12.78 -8.27 14.59
C PRO A 137 11.89 -9.43 15.09
N ALA A 138 11.38 -9.30 16.32
CA ALA A 138 10.57 -10.33 16.97
C ALA A 138 9.43 -9.72 17.78
N ASP A 139 8.30 -10.43 17.82
CA ASP A 139 7.13 -9.96 18.56
C ASP A 139 7.37 -9.86 20.07
N ALA A 140 8.22 -10.72 20.63
CA ALA A 140 8.58 -10.70 22.05
C ALA A 140 9.76 -9.76 22.39
N ALA A 141 10.33 -9.05 21.42
CA ALA A 141 11.48 -8.19 21.66
C ALA A 141 11.13 -6.95 22.51
N THR A 142 12.11 -6.47 23.28
CA THR A 142 11.98 -5.27 24.11
C THR A 142 11.59 -4.05 23.28
N GLU A 143 10.57 -3.32 23.75
CA GLU A 143 10.16 -2.03 23.18
C GLU A 143 11.20 -0.97 23.55
N LEU A 144 11.74 -0.28 22.55
CA LEU A 144 12.73 0.78 22.73
C LEU A 144 12.06 2.15 22.85
N SER A 145 11.15 2.43 21.92
CA SER A 145 10.42 3.70 21.83
C SER A 145 9.20 3.54 20.92
N SER A 146 8.41 4.61 20.78
CA SER A 146 7.28 4.67 19.84
C SER A 146 7.54 5.71 18.75
N LEU A 147 7.19 5.38 17.51
CA LEU A 147 7.15 6.33 16.41
C LEU A 147 5.92 7.22 16.50
N SER A 148 6.06 8.48 16.09
CA SER A 148 4.90 9.37 15.94
C SER A 148 4.10 9.02 14.70
N ARG A 149 2.84 9.46 14.69
CA ARG A 149 1.99 9.37 13.49
C ARG A 149 2.60 10.22 12.38
N ASP A 150 2.58 9.71 11.15
CA ASP A 150 3.15 10.38 9.98
C ASP A 150 4.66 10.65 10.06
N GLN A 151 5.38 9.97 10.96
CA GLN A 151 6.82 10.11 11.07
C GLN A 151 7.52 9.58 9.82
N LEU A 152 8.45 10.37 9.29
CA LEU A 152 9.37 9.97 8.22
C LEU A 152 10.58 9.25 8.81
N VAL A 153 10.90 8.09 8.26
CA VAL A 153 12.01 7.25 8.71
C VAL A 153 12.71 6.62 7.52
N GLN A 154 14.03 6.49 7.58
CA GLN A 154 14.79 5.80 6.53
C GLN A 154 14.95 4.33 6.90
N VAL A 155 14.68 3.45 5.93
CA VAL A 155 14.86 2.00 6.06
C VAL A 155 16.30 1.65 5.74
N LEU A 156 16.95 0.91 6.62
CA LEU A 156 18.30 0.38 6.43
C LEU A 156 18.28 -1.05 5.90
N GLU A 157 17.35 -1.86 6.40
CA GLU A 157 17.34 -3.31 6.20
C GLU A 157 15.90 -3.82 6.33
N VAL A 158 15.62 -4.95 5.67
CA VAL A 158 14.35 -5.67 5.75
C VAL A 158 14.64 -7.09 6.22
N GLU A 159 13.90 -7.55 7.21
CA GLU A 159 13.89 -8.93 7.68
C GLU A 159 12.44 -9.38 7.84
N GLU A 160 11.95 -10.15 6.85
CA GLU A 160 10.57 -10.61 6.79
C GLU A 160 9.55 -9.46 6.96
N ASP A 161 8.78 -9.47 8.05
CA ASP A 161 7.77 -8.47 8.41
C ASP A 161 8.35 -7.20 9.07
N TRP A 162 9.67 -7.15 9.27
CA TRP A 162 10.36 -6.11 10.00
C TRP A 162 11.29 -5.29 9.11
N VAL A 163 11.37 -3.99 9.39
CA VAL A 163 12.36 -3.09 8.81
C VAL A 163 13.21 -2.51 9.93
N LYS A 164 14.51 -2.45 9.70
CA LYS A 164 15.42 -1.70 10.55
C LYS A 164 15.42 -0.25 10.11
N LEU A 165 15.21 0.65 11.06
CA LEU A 165 15.21 2.08 10.83
C LEU A 165 16.55 2.70 11.22
N GLU A 166 16.94 3.76 10.51
CA GLU A 166 18.15 4.51 10.84
C GLU A 166 17.94 5.41 12.06
N ARG A 167 16.92 6.28 12.01
CA ARG A 167 16.59 7.25 13.06
C ARG A 167 15.08 7.43 13.23
N PRO A 168 14.52 7.21 14.43
CA PRO A 168 15.16 6.52 15.56
C PRO A 168 15.55 5.08 15.17
N SER A 169 16.64 4.57 15.76
CA SER A 169 17.14 3.24 15.39
C SER A 169 16.40 2.13 16.11
N GLY A 170 16.03 1.10 15.36
CA GLY A 170 15.39 -0.10 15.87
C GLY A 170 14.56 -0.79 14.79
N TRP A 171 13.85 -1.85 15.19
CA TRP A 171 13.03 -2.67 14.31
C TRP A 171 11.57 -2.25 14.37
N PHE A 172 10.99 -1.99 13.20
CA PHE A 172 9.60 -1.59 13.05
C PHE A 172 8.86 -2.58 12.16
N ARG A 173 7.59 -2.86 12.48
CA ARG A 173 6.80 -3.84 11.72
C ARG A 173 6.11 -3.15 10.54
N TRP A 174 6.68 -3.30 9.33
CA TRP A 174 6.25 -2.56 8.12
C TRP A 174 5.02 -3.17 7.41
N ARG A 175 4.64 -4.39 7.79
CA ARG A 175 3.42 -5.07 7.35
C ARG A 175 2.76 -5.82 8.51
N ASP A 176 1.44 -5.86 8.53
CA ASP A 176 0.70 -6.64 9.53
C ASP A 176 0.58 -8.13 9.12
N PRO A 177 0.14 -9.02 10.04
CA PRO A 177 -0.11 -10.43 9.76
C PRO A 177 -1.08 -10.69 8.60
N ASP A 178 -1.99 -9.75 8.32
CA ASP A 178 -2.92 -9.82 7.19
C ASP A 178 -2.25 -9.43 5.87
N GLY A 179 -0.96 -9.07 5.91
CA GLY A 179 -0.15 -8.68 4.75
C GLY A 179 -0.46 -7.28 4.24
N ARG A 180 -1.00 -6.38 5.08
CA ARG A 180 -1.23 -4.97 4.73
C ARG A 180 -0.11 -4.09 5.24
N LEU A 181 0.23 -3.09 4.44
CA LEU A 181 1.30 -2.15 4.77
C LEU A 181 0.94 -1.31 6.00
N THR A 182 1.92 -1.03 6.85
CA THR A 182 1.84 -0.08 7.96
C THR A 182 2.61 1.21 7.66
N VAL A 183 3.32 1.24 6.53
CA VAL A 183 4.07 2.39 6.01
C VAL A 183 3.58 2.80 4.63
N SER A 184 3.81 4.06 4.28
CA SER A 184 3.68 4.60 2.94
C SER A 184 5.06 4.99 2.42
N LEU A 185 5.27 4.87 1.12
CA LEU A 185 6.52 5.29 0.49
C LEU A 185 6.55 6.81 0.39
N GLN A 186 7.69 7.41 0.70
CA GLN A 186 7.97 8.78 0.32
C GLN A 186 8.95 8.74 -0.85
N THR A 187 8.59 9.35 -1.96
CA THR A 187 9.46 9.46 -3.10
C THR A 187 10.38 10.64 -2.86
N SER A 188 11.69 10.42 -2.91
CA SER A 188 12.64 11.51 -3.05
C SER A 188 12.34 12.21 -4.38
N ARG A 189 11.91 13.48 -4.31
CA ARG A 189 11.80 14.35 -5.48
C ARG A 189 13.15 14.51 -6.17
#